data_AF-A0A6G9DTP9-F1
#
_entry.id   AF-A0A6G9DTP9-F1
#
_cell.length_a   1.000
_cell.length_b   1.000
_cell.length_c   1.000
_cell.angle_alpha   90.00
_cell.angle_beta   90.00
_cell.angle_gamma   90.00
#
_symmetry.space_group_name_H-M   'P 1'
#
loop_
_entity.id
_entity.type
_entity.pdbx_description
1 polymer ?
#
loop_
_entity_poly.entity_id
_entity_poly.type
_entity_poly.pdbx_seq_one_letter_code
_entity_poly.pdbx_strand_id
1 'polypeptide(L)'
;MNLFASFTMLSLLILTAPIMISNSNLYTKKSYPNYVKTMISYAFLMSLIPTMIFIQSDQETMISNWHWMSIQTLKLSLSFKLDYFSMIFMPVALFVTWSIMEFSMWYMHSDPNINRFFKYLLMFLITMMILVTANNLFQLFIGWEGVGIMSFLLIGWWYGRTDANTAALQAILYNRIGDVGFLLAMAWFLFNLNTWELQQIFILNPNNTNLPLTGLLLAATGKSAQFGLHPWLPSAMEGPTPVSALLHSSTMVVAGIFLLIRFYPLTMNNETIQTIMLCLGAVTTLFTAICALTQNDIKKIVAFSTSSQLGLMMVTVGINQPHLAFLHICTHAFFKAMLFLCSGSIIHSLNDEQDIRKMGGLYKTLPFTTSALITGSLALTGMPFLTGFYSKDLIIESINTSYTNAWALMITLVATSLTAVYSTRIIYFALLGQPRFPTLVLINENNPLLINPIKRLLMGSIFAGFFISNNITPTTIPQMTMPTYLKITAMLVTLLGFTVALELNTATQNLKHEKPSKHFKFSNLLGYFPAITHRIQPLISLLMSQKVASMLLDLAWLENTIPKSISFFQMKSSTLISSQKGQVKLYFLSFMITFALSLIMMFTF
;
A
#
# COMPACT_ATOMS: atom_id res chain seq x y z
N MET A 1 11.74 8.49 -31.98
CA MET A 1 12.40 8.93 -30.71
C MET A 1 11.73 10.17 -30.10
N ASN A 2 11.72 11.34 -30.74
CA ASN A 2 11.17 12.57 -30.11
C ASN A 2 9.70 12.47 -29.68
N LEU A 3 8.84 11.82 -30.49
CA LEU A 3 7.42 11.62 -30.17
C LEU A 3 7.21 10.86 -28.85
N PHE A 4 8.04 9.84 -28.60
CA PHE A 4 7.95 9.02 -27.39
C PHE A 4 8.15 9.88 -26.14
N ALA A 5 9.28 10.58 -26.08
CA ALA A 5 9.64 11.44 -24.97
C ALA A 5 8.69 12.65 -24.81
N SER A 6 8.24 13.25 -25.91
CA SER A 6 7.35 14.40 -25.86
C SER A 6 5.96 14.02 -25.35
N PHE A 7 5.37 12.92 -25.82
CA PHE A 7 4.04 12.49 -25.36
C PHE A 7 4.05 11.99 -23.91
N THR A 8 5.12 11.32 -23.45
CA THR A 8 5.23 10.98 -22.03
C THR A 8 5.30 12.21 -21.15
N MET A 9 6.12 13.21 -21.52
CA MET A 9 6.20 14.46 -20.76
C MET A 9 4.90 15.26 -20.81
N LEU A 10 4.24 15.29 -21.98
CA LEU A 10 2.94 15.92 -22.14
C LEU A 10 1.90 15.27 -21.21
N SER A 11 1.87 13.94 -21.10
CA SER A 11 0.95 13.25 -20.20
C SER A 11 1.12 13.66 -18.73
N LEU A 12 2.37 13.82 -18.28
CA LEU A 12 2.68 14.30 -16.92
C LEU A 12 2.32 15.78 -16.73
N LEU A 13 2.57 16.63 -17.74
CA LEU A 13 2.21 18.06 -17.70
C LEU A 13 0.69 18.30 -17.69
N ILE A 14 -0.08 17.49 -18.44
CA ILE A 14 -1.54 17.56 -18.43
C ILE A 14 -2.08 17.28 -17.01
N LEU A 15 -1.47 16.37 -16.26
CA LEU A 15 -1.88 16.06 -14.89
C LEU A 15 -1.56 17.18 -13.89
N THR A 16 -0.49 17.96 -14.11
CA THR A 16 -0.13 19.06 -13.19
C THR A 16 -0.97 20.33 -13.42
N ALA A 17 -1.52 20.53 -14.62
CA ALA A 17 -2.30 21.72 -14.96
C ALA A 17 -3.50 22.00 -14.02
N PRO A 18 -4.35 21.03 -13.64
CA PRO A 18 -5.45 21.29 -12.70
C PRO A 18 -4.99 21.61 -11.27
N ILE A 19 -3.78 21.18 -10.88
CA ILE A 19 -3.21 21.56 -9.59
C ILE A 19 -2.76 23.01 -9.63
N MET A 20 -2.13 23.46 -10.71
CA MET A 20 -1.76 24.87 -10.89
C MET A 20 -3.00 25.77 -10.85
N ILE A 21 -4.08 25.36 -11.51
CA ILE A 21 -5.37 26.09 -11.50
C ILE A 21 -5.99 26.11 -10.10
N SER A 22 -5.76 25.09 -9.27
CA SER A 22 -6.30 25.06 -7.91
C SER A 22 -5.81 26.20 -7.01
N ASN A 23 -4.69 26.83 -7.36
CA ASN A 23 -4.16 28.00 -6.65
C ASN A 23 -4.81 29.31 -7.12
N SER A 24 -5.66 29.28 -8.14
CA SER A 24 -6.36 30.44 -8.69
C SER A 24 -7.84 30.48 -8.30
N ASN A 25 -8.47 31.64 -8.42
CA ASN A 25 -9.90 31.83 -8.14
C ASN A 25 -10.83 30.98 -9.03
N LEU A 26 -10.34 30.40 -10.14
CA LEU A 26 -11.14 29.50 -11.00
C LEU A 26 -11.51 28.18 -10.30
N TYR A 27 -10.81 27.84 -9.22
CA TYR A 27 -11.07 26.66 -8.39
C TYR A 27 -12.45 26.68 -7.72
N THR A 28 -13.02 27.86 -7.44
CA THR A 28 -14.32 27.96 -6.76
C THR A 28 -15.51 27.65 -7.67
N LYS A 29 -15.29 27.52 -8.98
CA LYS A 29 -16.35 27.17 -9.93
C LYS A 29 -16.76 25.70 -9.76
N LYS A 30 -18.07 25.42 -9.79
CA LYS A 30 -18.66 24.07 -9.72
C LYS A 30 -18.17 23.12 -10.83
N SER A 31 -17.52 23.62 -11.87
CA SER A 31 -17.03 22.83 -13.01
C SER A 31 -15.64 22.19 -12.79
N TYR A 32 -14.97 22.43 -11.66
CA TYR A 32 -13.62 21.89 -11.43
C TYR A 32 -13.54 20.35 -11.50
N PRO A 33 -14.46 19.55 -10.91
CA PRO A 33 -14.40 18.09 -10.99
C PRO A 33 -14.46 17.56 -12.44
N ASN A 34 -15.34 18.16 -13.25
CA ASN A 34 -15.45 17.84 -14.67
C ASN A 34 -14.15 18.17 -15.42
N TYR A 35 -13.55 19.33 -15.13
CA TYR A 35 -12.27 19.72 -15.72
C TYR A 35 -11.17 18.71 -15.39
N VAL A 36 -11.03 18.31 -14.12
CA VAL A 36 -10.03 17.30 -13.72
C VAL A 36 -10.28 15.96 -14.42
N LYS A 37 -11.54 15.49 -14.49
CA LYS A 37 -11.89 14.28 -15.26
C LYS A 37 -11.43 14.38 -16.71
N THR A 38 -11.72 15.50 -17.39
CA THR A 38 -11.34 15.67 -18.80
C THR A 38 -9.83 15.68 -19.00
N MET A 39 -9.08 16.32 -18.10
CA MET A 39 -7.61 16.34 -18.17
C MET A 39 -7.02 14.94 -17.97
N ILE A 40 -7.56 14.12 -17.07
CA ILE A 40 -7.12 12.73 -16.92
C ILE A 40 -7.44 11.91 -18.18
N SER A 41 -8.61 12.11 -18.80
CA SER A 41 -8.92 11.42 -20.06
C SER A 41 -8.00 11.83 -21.21
N TYR A 42 -7.59 13.10 -21.29
CA TYR A 42 -6.58 13.53 -22.26
C TYR A 42 -5.19 12.97 -21.93
N ALA A 43 -4.80 12.92 -20.65
CA ALA A 43 -3.55 12.29 -20.24
C ALA A 43 -3.52 10.80 -20.62
N PHE A 44 -4.64 10.08 -20.46
CA PHE A 44 -4.78 8.69 -20.90
C PHE A 44 -4.62 8.54 -22.42
N LEU A 45 -5.31 9.37 -23.21
CA LEU A 45 -5.18 9.31 -24.68
C LEU A 45 -3.75 9.61 -25.13
N MET A 46 -3.07 10.56 -24.49
CA MET A 46 -1.68 10.89 -24.81
C MET A 46 -0.69 9.81 -24.36
N SER A 47 -0.95 9.11 -23.26
CA SER A 47 -0.08 8.02 -22.80
C SER A 47 -0.19 6.75 -23.65
N LEU A 48 -1.30 6.55 -24.36
CA LEU A 48 -1.42 5.43 -25.31
C LEU A 48 -0.42 5.51 -26.46
N ILE A 49 -0.05 6.71 -26.92
CA ILE A 49 0.86 6.87 -28.07
C ILE A 49 2.26 6.30 -27.77
N PRO A 50 2.95 6.67 -26.65
CA PRO A 50 4.17 6.00 -26.22
C PRO A 50 4.02 4.49 -26.08
N THR A 51 2.90 3.99 -25.55
CA THR A 51 2.72 2.54 -25.41
C THR A 51 2.60 1.80 -26.72
N MET A 52 1.94 2.37 -27.72
CA MET A 52 1.85 1.75 -29.05
C MET A 52 3.22 1.72 -29.73
N ILE A 53 4.01 2.80 -29.59
CA ILE A 53 5.39 2.84 -30.10
C ILE A 53 6.24 1.77 -29.38
N PHE A 54 6.11 1.66 -28.05
CA PHE A 54 6.81 0.64 -27.27
C PHE A 54 6.46 -0.77 -27.74
N ILE A 55 5.17 -1.10 -27.90
CA ILE A 55 4.73 -2.44 -28.37
C ILE A 55 5.25 -2.75 -29.78
N GLN A 56 5.35 -1.74 -30.66
CA GLN A 56 5.81 -1.96 -32.03
C GLN A 56 7.33 -2.14 -32.15
N SER A 57 8.12 -1.40 -31.37
CA SER A 57 9.58 -1.32 -31.56
C SER A 57 10.42 -1.73 -30.35
N ASP A 58 9.80 -2.17 -29.24
CA ASP A 58 10.44 -2.47 -27.94
C ASP A 58 11.43 -1.38 -27.47
N GLN A 59 11.17 -0.13 -27.86
CA GLN A 59 12.13 0.95 -27.60
C GLN A 59 11.95 1.46 -26.16
N GLU A 60 12.94 1.18 -25.31
CA GLU A 60 13.06 1.82 -24.00
C GLU A 60 13.85 3.12 -24.12
N THR A 61 13.46 4.15 -23.36
CA THR A 61 14.23 5.41 -23.32
C THR A 61 14.38 5.94 -21.91
N MET A 62 15.36 6.82 -21.75
CA MET A 62 15.72 7.41 -20.48
C MET A 62 15.82 8.90 -20.67
N ILE A 63 15.06 9.65 -19.89
CA ILE A 63 14.96 11.10 -20.05
C ILE A 63 15.54 11.76 -18.81
N SER A 64 16.77 12.26 -18.90
CA SER A 64 17.41 13.08 -17.87
C SER A 64 17.29 14.56 -18.22
N ASN A 65 16.19 15.18 -17.81
CA ASN A 65 15.86 16.54 -18.27
C ASN A 65 16.51 17.64 -17.44
N TRP A 66 16.45 17.52 -16.11
CA TRP A 66 16.85 18.60 -15.22
C TRP A 66 17.92 18.11 -14.25
N HIS A 67 19.10 18.74 -14.33
CA HIS A 67 20.13 18.58 -13.32
C HIS A 67 19.68 19.30 -12.04
N TRP A 68 19.45 18.55 -10.97
CA TRP A 68 18.97 19.12 -9.72
C TRP A 68 20.12 19.63 -8.86
N MET A 69 21.06 18.75 -8.48
CA MET A 69 22.22 19.11 -7.66
C MET A 69 23.34 18.08 -7.85
N SER A 70 24.60 18.54 -7.75
CA SER A 70 25.78 17.66 -7.67
C SER A 70 26.35 17.69 -6.25
N ILE A 71 26.45 16.53 -5.62
CA ILE A 71 27.06 16.36 -4.29
C ILE A 71 28.35 15.57 -4.50
N GLN A 72 29.49 16.27 -4.54
CA GLN A 72 30.81 15.70 -4.83
C GLN A 72 30.80 14.87 -6.13
N THR A 73 30.68 13.55 -6.03
CA THR A 73 30.68 12.60 -7.15
C THR A 73 29.28 12.15 -7.58
N LEU A 74 28.24 12.42 -6.77
CA LEU A 74 26.86 12.06 -7.07
C LEU A 74 26.14 13.19 -7.81
N LYS A 75 25.69 12.90 -9.04
CA LYS A 75 24.87 13.79 -9.85
C LYS A 75 23.39 13.43 -9.67
N LEU A 76 22.63 14.26 -8.97
CA LEU A 76 21.18 14.09 -8.85
C LEU A 76 20.48 14.82 -10.00
N SER A 77 19.74 14.08 -10.81
CA SER A 77 18.91 14.60 -11.89
C SER A 77 17.49 14.09 -11.79
N LEU A 78 16.55 14.86 -12.32
CA LEU A 78 15.18 14.40 -12.53
C LEU A 78 15.18 13.52 -13.78
N SER A 79 15.24 12.20 -13.55
CA SER A 79 15.45 11.19 -14.58
C SER A 79 14.26 10.22 -14.63
N PHE A 80 13.62 10.17 -15.81
CA PHE A 80 12.50 9.27 -16.06
C PHE A 80 12.96 8.03 -16.82
N LYS A 81 12.66 6.85 -16.26
CA LYS A 81 12.85 5.55 -16.90
C LYS A 81 11.57 5.15 -17.59
N LEU A 82 11.62 5.12 -18.91
CA LEU A 82 10.52 4.80 -19.80
C LEU A 82 10.72 3.41 -20.40
N ASP A 83 10.53 2.40 -19.55
CA ASP A 83 10.66 0.98 -19.86
C ASP A 83 9.31 0.25 -19.90
N TYR A 84 9.36 -1.06 -20.18
CA TYR A 84 8.20 -1.96 -20.18
C TYR A 84 7.22 -1.71 -19.02
N PHE A 85 7.72 -1.64 -17.79
CA PHE A 85 6.90 -1.47 -16.60
C PHE A 85 6.20 -0.10 -16.57
N SER A 86 6.91 0.97 -16.90
CA SER A 86 6.31 2.31 -16.91
C SER A 86 5.31 2.49 -18.04
N MET A 87 5.62 1.96 -19.22
CA MET A 87 4.82 2.09 -20.43
C MET A 87 3.46 1.46 -20.22
N ILE A 88 3.42 0.19 -19.80
CA ILE A 88 2.14 -0.51 -19.64
C ILE A 88 1.36 0.01 -18.44
N PHE A 89 2.04 0.37 -17.34
CA PHE A 89 1.34 0.77 -16.12
C PHE A 89 0.70 2.15 -16.21
N MET A 90 1.34 3.12 -16.89
CA MET A 90 0.81 4.50 -16.96
C MET A 90 -0.62 4.57 -17.55
N PRO A 91 -0.93 3.98 -18.72
CA PRO A 91 -2.29 3.95 -19.24
C PRO A 91 -3.26 3.17 -18.36
N VAL A 92 -2.84 2.06 -17.75
CA VAL A 92 -3.71 1.29 -16.85
C VAL A 92 -4.11 2.14 -15.63
N ALA A 93 -3.16 2.80 -14.99
CA ALA A 93 -3.43 3.69 -13.88
C ALA A 93 -4.30 4.89 -14.30
N LEU A 94 -4.02 5.53 -15.44
CA LEU A 94 -4.84 6.64 -15.96
C LEU A 94 -6.26 6.21 -16.33
N PHE A 95 -6.45 5.02 -16.89
CA PHE A 95 -7.76 4.49 -17.23
C PHE A 95 -8.60 4.21 -15.97
N VAL A 96 -8.01 3.54 -14.98
CA VAL A 96 -8.69 3.25 -13.71
C VAL A 96 -9.02 4.56 -12.99
N THR A 97 -8.07 5.49 -12.88
CA THR A 97 -8.33 6.78 -12.23
C THR A 97 -9.37 7.63 -12.96
N TRP A 98 -9.42 7.59 -14.30
CA TRP A 98 -10.49 8.24 -15.07
C TRP A 98 -11.88 7.71 -14.67
N SER A 99 -12.02 6.39 -14.51
CA SER A 99 -13.27 5.78 -14.05
C SER A 99 -13.62 6.18 -12.61
N ILE A 100 -12.64 6.21 -11.71
CA ILE A 100 -12.85 6.58 -10.30
C ILE A 100 -13.23 8.06 -10.17
N MET A 101 -12.62 8.94 -10.95
CA MET A 101 -12.93 10.37 -10.95
C MET A 101 -14.32 10.68 -11.51
N GLU A 102 -14.81 9.89 -12.46
CA GLU A 102 -16.20 10.01 -12.90
C GLU A 102 -17.18 9.52 -11.83
N PHE A 103 -16.86 8.39 -11.19
CA PHE A 103 -17.67 7.86 -10.10
C PHE A 103 -17.71 8.78 -8.87
N SER A 104 -16.60 9.43 -8.53
CA SER A 104 -16.55 10.33 -7.37
C SER A 104 -17.40 11.58 -7.54
N MET A 105 -17.66 12.04 -8.79
CA MET A 105 -18.61 13.13 -9.03
C MET A 105 -20.04 12.75 -8.65
N TRP A 106 -20.41 11.48 -8.82
CA TRP A 106 -21.69 10.95 -8.37
C TRP A 106 -21.69 10.72 -6.85
N TYR A 107 -20.68 10.01 -6.34
CA TYR A 107 -20.64 9.57 -4.94
C TYR A 107 -20.47 10.71 -3.93
N MET A 108 -19.66 11.72 -4.25
CA MET A 108 -19.35 12.85 -3.34
C MET A 108 -20.17 14.11 -3.65
N HIS A 109 -21.27 14.00 -4.39
CA HIS A 109 -22.06 15.17 -4.82
C HIS A 109 -22.61 16.00 -3.64
N SER A 110 -22.88 15.37 -2.50
CA SER A 110 -23.38 16.03 -1.29
C SER A 110 -22.29 16.78 -0.50
N ASP A 111 -21.01 16.51 -0.75
CA ASP A 111 -19.91 17.10 0.03
C ASP A 111 -19.58 18.53 -0.48
N PRO A 112 -19.64 19.57 0.37
CA PRO A 112 -19.27 20.93 -0.02
C PRO A 112 -17.81 21.06 -0.48
N ASN A 113 -16.91 20.18 0.00
CA ASN A 113 -15.47 20.24 -0.27
C ASN A 113 -15.03 19.33 -1.42
N ILE A 114 -15.93 18.99 -2.35
CA ILE A 114 -15.63 18.11 -3.49
C ILE A 114 -14.41 18.57 -4.30
N ASN A 115 -14.20 19.87 -4.52
CA ASN A 115 -13.04 20.34 -5.29
C ASN A 115 -11.70 20.00 -4.60
N ARG A 116 -11.68 20.00 -3.25
CA ARG A 116 -10.48 19.67 -2.46
C ARG A 116 -10.21 18.17 -2.54
N PHE A 117 -11.27 17.36 -2.54
CA PHE A 117 -11.19 15.92 -2.74
C PHE A 117 -10.54 15.58 -4.09
N PHE A 118 -11.01 16.21 -5.18
CA PHE A 118 -10.43 16.01 -6.52
C PHE A 118 -8.97 16.48 -6.60
N LYS A 119 -8.60 17.58 -5.93
CA LYS A 119 -7.21 18.02 -5.83
C LYS A 119 -6.31 16.98 -5.15
N TYR A 120 -6.75 16.41 -4.03
CA TYR A 120 -5.98 15.38 -3.32
C TYR A 120 -5.87 14.08 -4.11
N LEU A 121 -6.95 13.65 -4.77
CA LEU A 121 -6.93 12.46 -5.62
C LEU A 121 -5.99 12.66 -6.83
N LEU A 122 -6.00 13.84 -7.45
CA LEU A 122 -5.07 14.17 -8.53
C LEU A 122 -3.61 14.24 -8.04
N MET A 123 -3.36 14.86 -6.89
CA MET A 123 -2.00 14.93 -6.30
C MET A 123 -1.47 13.54 -5.98
N PHE A 124 -2.33 12.65 -5.47
CA PHE A 124 -2.03 11.24 -5.29
C PHE A 124 -1.66 10.53 -6.60
N LEU A 125 -2.40 10.79 -7.68
CA LEU A 125 -2.11 10.22 -9.00
C LEU A 125 -0.74 10.68 -9.50
N ILE A 126 -0.41 11.97 -9.36
CA ILE A 126 0.89 12.51 -9.78
C ILE A 126 2.04 11.89 -8.99
N THR A 127 1.93 11.75 -7.68
CA THR A 127 2.98 11.11 -6.88
C THR A 127 3.17 9.65 -7.27
N MET A 128 2.10 8.94 -7.62
CA MET A 128 2.19 7.58 -8.16
C MET A 128 2.86 7.55 -9.54
N MET A 129 2.56 8.48 -10.44
CA MET A 129 3.24 8.55 -11.74
C MET A 129 4.73 8.87 -11.60
N ILE A 130 5.10 9.75 -10.67
CA ILE A 130 6.50 10.02 -10.33
C ILE A 130 7.19 8.75 -9.84
N LEU A 131 6.56 7.96 -8.96
CA LEU A 131 7.09 6.70 -8.46
C LEU A 131 7.35 5.69 -9.58
N VAL A 132 6.38 5.51 -10.46
CA VAL A 132 6.42 4.48 -11.52
C VAL A 132 7.44 4.80 -12.59
N THR A 133 7.61 6.08 -12.91
CA THR A 133 8.52 6.55 -13.96
C THR A 133 9.92 6.91 -13.42
N ALA A 134 10.15 6.83 -12.11
CA ALA A 134 11.43 7.18 -11.52
C ALA A 134 12.56 6.25 -11.97
N ASN A 135 13.68 6.85 -12.40
CA ASN A 135 14.94 6.13 -12.59
C ASN A 135 15.87 6.24 -11.36
N ASN A 136 15.79 7.35 -10.64
CA ASN A 136 16.57 7.57 -9.44
C ASN A 136 15.86 7.07 -8.19
N LEU A 137 16.58 6.39 -7.29
CA LEU A 137 16.06 5.97 -5.98
C LEU A 137 15.51 7.14 -5.17
N PHE A 138 16.13 8.31 -5.26
CA PHE A 138 15.65 9.52 -4.60
C PHE A 138 14.31 10.01 -5.16
N GLN A 139 14.14 10.00 -6.48
CA GLN A 139 12.85 10.35 -7.11
C GLN A 139 11.77 9.31 -6.78
N LEU A 140 12.14 8.03 -6.74
CA LEU A 140 11.27 6.95 -6.29
C LEU A 140 10.82 7.20 -4.84
N PHE A 141 11.74 7.60 -3.95
CA PHE A 141 11.43 7.94 -2.55
C PHE A 141 10.47 9.14 -2.44
N ILE A 142 10.62 10.17 -3.27
CA ILE A 142 9.66 11.30 -3.33
C ILE A 142 8.26 10.79 -3.67
N GLY A 143 8.13 9.94 -4.69
CA GLY A 143 6.85 9.33 -5.05
C GLY A 143 6.30 8.44 -3.93
N TRP A 144 7.17 7.67 -3.28
CA TRP A 144 6.85 6.72 -2.21
C TRP A 144 6.25 7.40 -0.97
N GLU A 145 6.89 8.47 -0.52
CA GLU A 145 6.42 9.34 0.56
C GLU A 145 5.17 10.13 0.16
N GLY A 146 5.17 10.68 -1.06
CA GLY A 146 4.05 11.45 -1.59
C GLY A 146 2.75 10.63 -1.60
N VAL A 147 2.81 9.38 -2.08
CA VAL A 147 1.68 8.43 -2.02
C VAL A 147 1.28 8.16 -0.56
N GLY A 148 2.24 8.04 0.37
CA GLY A 148 1.99 7.85 1.80
C GLY A 148 1.24 9.02 2.45
N ILE A 149 1.70 10.25 2.24
CA ILE A 149 1.07 11.44 2.82
C ILE A 149 -0.32 11.69 2.23
N MET A 150 -0.48 11.52 0.92
CA MET A 150 -1.79 11.65 0.29
C MET A 150 -2.77 10.58 0.78
N SER A 151 -2.30 9.35 1.06
CA SER A 151 -3.15 8.32 1.68
C SER A 151 -3.62 8.72 3.07
N PHE A 152 -2.77 9.33 3.89
CA PHE A 152 -3.13 9.84 5.22
C PHE A 152 -4.26 10.87 5.13
N LEU A 153 -4.13 11.85 4.23
CA LEU A 153 -5.15 12.90 4.04
C LEU A 153 -6.48 12.36 3.48
N LEU A 154 -6.43 11.36 2.60
CA LEU A 154 -7.62 10.78 1.97
C LEU A 154 -8.34 9.78 2.87
N ILE A 155 -7.64 9.02 3.71
CA ILE A 155 -8.25 8.15 4.74
C ILE A 155 -8.90 9.03 5.82
N GLY A 156 -8.18 10.04 6.30
CA GLY A 156 -8.67 11.02 7.28
C GLY A 156 -9.57 12.13 6.70
N TRP A 157 -10.27 11.87 5.59
CA TRP A 157 -11.10 12.89 4.93
C TRP A 157 -12.17 13.46 5.86
N TRP A 158 -12.91 12.59 6.55
CA TRP A 158 -13.84 12.97 7.60
C TRP A 158 -13.13 13.08 8.95
N TYR A 159 -12.32 14.14 9.09
CA TYR A 159 -11.47 14.40 10.25
C TYR A 159 -12.19 14.48 11.61
N GLY A 160 -13.51 14.64 11.61
CA GLY A 160 -14.32 14.59 12.84
C GLY A 160 -14.51 13.17 13.41
N ARG A 161 -14.31 12.12 12.60
CA ARG A 161 -14.42 10.72 13.04
C ARG A 161 -13.08 10.26 13.62
N THR A 162 -13.08 9.86 14.89
CA THR A 162 -11.88 9.35 15.59
C THR A 162 -11.30 8.11 14.92
N ASP A 163 -12.17 7.23 14.42
CA ASP A 163 -11.75 5.98 13.78
C ASP A 163 -11.03 6.22 12.45
N ALA A 164 -11.47 7.24 11.68
CA ALA A 164 -10.77 7.65 10.46
C ALA A 164 -9.37 8.21 10.75
N ASN A 165 -9.25 9.03 11.80
CA ASN A 165 -7.96 9.61 12.20
C ASN A 165 -6.99 8.55 12.72
N THR A 166 -7.48 7.60 13.52
CA THR A 166 -6.67 6.47 14.01
C THR A 166 -6.25 5.56 12.86
N ALA A 167 -7.15 5.26 11.91
CA ALA A 167 -6.82 4.49 10.71
C ALA A 167 -5.78 5.19 9.82
N ALA A 168 -5.89 6.51 9.64
CA ALA A 168 -4.91 7.30 8.91
C ALA A 168 -3.54 7.28 9.60
N LEU A 169 -3.51 7.49 10.93
CA LEU A 169 -2.28 7.42 11.72
C LEU A 169 -1.65 6.02 11.66
N GLN A 170 -2.48 4.98 11.69
CA GLN A 170 -2.02 3.61 11.55
C GLN A 170 -1.33 3.40 10.20
N ALA A 171 -1.94 3.84 9.10
CA ALA A 171 -1.36 3.72 7.75
C ALA A 171 0.00 4.43 7.63
N ILE A 172 0.16 5.64 8.19
CA ILE A 172 1.46 6.32 8.15
C ILE A 172 2.51 5.58 8.98
N LEU A 173 2.16 5.04 10.16
CA LEU A 173 3.09 4.33 11.02
C LEU A 173 3.64 3.06 10.32
N TYR A 174 2.75 2.25 9.75
CA TYR A 174 3.18 1.06 9.00
C TYR A 174 4.02 1.39 7.76
N ASN A 175 3.68 2.46 7.05
CA ASN A 175 4.50 2.92 5.93
C ASN A 175 5.89 3.36 6.39
N ARG A 176 5.98 4.09 7.51
CA ARG A 176 7.25 4.56 8.10
C ARG A 176 8.17 3.42 8.50
N ILE A 177 7.62 2.30 8.98
CA ILE A 177 8.41 1.08 9.22
C ILE A 177 9.02 0.56 7.91
N GLY A 178 8.25 0.58 6.82
CA GLY A 178 8.77 0.26 5.49
C GLY A 178 9.82 1.25 4.99
N ASP A 179 9.65 2.55 5.27
CA ASP A 179 10.58 3.61 4.86
C ASP A 179 11.96 3.40 5.47
N VAL A 180 12.07 2.85 6.69
CA VAL A 180 13.36 2.46 7.30
C VAL A 180 14.10 1.46 6.41
N GLY A 181 13.40 0.47 5.86
CA GLY A 181 13.99 -0.50 4.92
C GLY A 181 14.42 0.13 3.59
N PHE A 182 13.61 1.05 3.07
CA PHE A 182 13.94 1.79 1.85
C PHE A 182 15.20 2.64 2.03
N LEU A 183 15.28 3.40 3.14
CA LEU A 183 16.43 4.23 3.47
C LEU A 183 17.68 3.40 3.73
N LEU A 184 17.54 2.22 4.34
CA LEU A 184 18.65 1.27 4.50
C LEU A 184 19.22 0.85 3.13
N ALA A 185 18.36 0.53 2.16
CA ALA A 185 18.79 0.20 0.81
C ALA A 185 19.47 1.40 0.11
N MET A 186 18.90 2.60 0.22
CA MET A 186 19.51 3.82 -0.34
C MET A 186 20.89 4.11 0.26
N ALA A 187 21.04 3.98 1.58
CA ALA A 187 22.31 4.17 2.26
C ALA A 187 23.33 3.14 1.79
N TRP A 188 22.93 1.86 1.70
CA TRP A 188 23.82 0.80 1.24
C TRP A 188 24.31 1.00 -0.21
N PHE A 189 23.41 1.36 -1.13
CA PHE A 189 23.79 1.65 -2.52
C PHE A 189 24.70 2.88 -2.62
N LEU A 190 24.49 3.88 -1.77
CA LEU A 190 25.36 5.05 -1.70
C LEU A 190 26.77 4.66 -1.23
N PHE A 191 26.89 3.96 -0.11
CA PHE A 191 28.20 3.62 0.47
C PHE A 191 29.02 2.66 -0.40
N ASN A 192 28.38 1.69 -1.08
CA ASN A 192 29.10 0.65 -1.81
C ASN A 192 29.24 0.91 -3.32
N LEU A 193 28.23 1.54 -3.95
CA LEU A 193 28.21 1.77 -5.40
C LEU A 193 28.37 3.26 -5.76
N ASN A 194 28.31 4.16 -4.76
CA ASN A 194 28.37 5.61 -4.93
C ASN A 194 27.26 6.18 -5.84
N THR A 195 26.10 5.52 -5.93
CA THR A 195 25.06 5.85 -6.91
C THR A 195 23.65 5.56 -6.41
N TRP A 196 22.69 6.35 -6.92
CA TRP A 196 21.26 6.10 -6.77
C TRP A 196 20.51 5.85 -8.09
N GLU A 197 21.22 5.91 -9.22
CA GLU A 197 20.70 5.63 -10.56
C GLU A 197 20.55 4.11 -10.74
N LEU A 198 19.35 3.64 -11.09
CA LEU A 198 19.07 2.19 -11.26
C LEU A 198 19.99 1.52 -12.28
N GLN A 199 20.34 2.24 -13.34
CA GLN A 199 21.21 1.72 -14.41
C GLN A 199 22.58 1.28 -13.88
N GLN A 200 23.22 2.14 -13.10
CA GLN A 200 24.56 1.86 -12.58
C GLN A 200 24.53 0.75 -11.53
N ILE A 201 23.45 0.70 -10.73
CA ILE A 201 23.22 -0.39 -9.78
C ILE A 201 23.15 -1.74 -10.51
N PHE A 202 22.41 -1.82 -11.63
CA PHE A 202 22.28 -3.07 -12.39
C PHE A 202 23.55 -3.46 -13.15
N ILE A 203 24.30 -2.49 -13.67
CA ILE A 203 25.57 -2.77 -14.37
C ILE A 203 26.63 -3.32 -13.41
N LEU A 204 26.74 -2.75 -12.21
CA LEU A 204 27.74 -3.18 -11.24
C LEU A 204 27.41 -4.53 -10.58
N ASN A 205 26.15 -4.97 -10.63
CA ASN A 205 25.62 -6.24 -10.11
C ASN A 205 26.41 -6.78 -8.88
N PRO A 206 26.29 -6.12 -7.71
CA PRO A 206 27.13 -6.45 -6.56
C PRO A 206 26.88 -7.88 -6.06
N ASN A 207 27.93 -8.55 -5.60
CA ASN A 207 27.84 -9.94 -5.13
C ASN A 207 27.09 -10.07 -3.78
N ASN A 208 27.24 -9.10 -2.86
CA ASN A 208 26.62 -9.16 -1.53
C ASN A 208 25.36 -8.26 -1.45
N THR A 209 24.22 -8.74 -1.95
CA THR A 209 22.96 -7.98 -2.02
C THR A 209 22.01 -8.24 -0.84
N ASN A 210 22.41 -9.02 0.17
CA ASN A 210 21.49 -9.45 1.23
C ASN A 210 20.88 -8.27 2.00
N LEU A 211 21.70 -7.32 2.45
CA LEU A 211 21.24 -6.17 3.23
C LEU A 211 20.34 -5.20 2.44
N PRO A 212 20.70 -4.72 1.23
CA PRO A 212 19.83 -3.79 0.49
C PRO A 212 18.52 -4.45 0.07
N LEU A 213 18.54 -5.71 -0.37
CA LEU A 213 17.34 -6.41 -0.79
C LEU A 213 16.43 -6.79 0.39
N THR A 214 16.97 -7.11 1.58
CA THR A 214 16.14 -7.25 2.80
C THR A 214 15.52 -5.91 3.22
N GLY A 215 16.24 -4.79 3.05
CA GLY A 215 15.68 -3.45 3.20
C GLY A 215 14.54 -3.17 2.22
N LEU A 216 14.71 -3.49 0.94
CA LEU A 216 13.66 -3.35 -0.09
C LEU A 216 12.48 -4.29 0.19
N LEU A 217 12.72 -5.50 0.71
CA LEU A 217 11.67 -6.42 1.14
C LEU A 217 10.88 -5.83 2.31
N LEU A 218 11.53 -5.25 3.31
CA LEU A 218 10.85 -4.55 4.41
C LEU A 218 10.02 -3.37 3.89
N ALA A 219 10.55 -2.57 2.97
CA ALA A 219 9.82 -1.49 2.31
C ALA A 219 8.56 -2.01 1.60
N ALA A 220 8.72 -3.09 0.82
CA ALA A 220 7.61 -3.74 0.14
C ALA A 220 6.58 -4.30 1.15
N THR A 221 7.01 -4.91 2.26
CA THR A 221 6.09 -5.45 3.28
C THR A 221 5.19 -4.38 3.88
N GLY A 222 5.72 -3.18 4.15
CA GLY A 222 4.97 -2.05 4.69
C GLY A 222 3.91 -1.55 3.72
N LYS A 223 4.32 -1.11 2.51
CA LYS A 223 3.39 -0.54 1.53
C LYS A 223 2.43 -1.55 0.92
N SER A 224 2.83 -2.82 0.76
CA SER A 224 1.96 -3.85 0.16
C SER A 224 1.15 -4.66 1.17
N ALA A 225 1.12 -4.22 2.44
CA ALA A 225 0.34 -4.83 3.52
C ALA A 225 0.58 -6.34 3.65
N GLN A 226 1.85 -6.74 3.67
CA GLN A 226 2.24 -8.14 3.88
C GLN A 226 2.19 -8.50 5.37
N PHE A 227 2.49 -9.76 5.71
CA PHE A 227 2.29 -10.31 7.04
C PHE A 227 3.18 -9.58 8.04
N GLY A 228 2.69 -9.38 9.26
CA GLY A 228 3.28 -8.45 10.24
C GLY A 228 2.83 -6.99 10.07
N LEU A 229 2.75 -6.47 8.84
CA LEU A 229 2.38 -5.07 8.54
C LEU A 229 1.05 -4.94 7.77
N HIS A 230 0.19 -5.95 7.81
CA HIS A 230 -1.09 -6.01 7.10
C HIS A 230 -2.27 -5.20 7.69
N PRO A 231 -2.38 -4.91 9.01
CA PRO A 231 -3.63 -4.39 9.59
C PRO A 231 -4.08 -3.03 9.11
N TRP A 232 -3.19 -2.22 8.53
CA TRP A 232 -3.54 -0.87 8.09
C TRP A 232 -4.46 -0.87 6.87
N LEU A 233 -4.41 -1.91 6.04
CA LEU A 233 -5.20 -1.96 4.81
C LEU A 233 -6.70 -2.16 5.11
N PRO A 234 -7.12 -3.09 6.00
CA PRO A 234 -8.52 -3.17 6.43
C PRO A 234 -9.03 -1.92 7.16
N SER A 235 -8.19 -1.25 7.97
CA SER A 235 -8.58 -0.01 8.67
C SER A 235 -8.71 1.18 7.70
N ALA A 236 -7.95 1.20 6.61
CA ALA A 236 -8.07 2.23 5.57
C ALA A 236 -9.46 2.28 4.90
N MET A 237 -10.30 1.26 5.11
CA MET A 237 -11.70 1.24 4.65
C MET A 237 -12.61 2.25 5.38
N GLU A 238 -12.14 2.97 6.39
CA GLU A 238 -12.87 4.12 6.93
C GLU A 238 -12.93 5.30 5.95
N GLY A 239 -11.97 5.39 5.02
CA GLY A 239 -11.98 6.39 3.96
C GLY A 239 -13.14 6.20 2.96
N PRO A 240 -13.51 7.24 2.19
CA PRO A 240 -14.61 7.16 1.23
C PRO A 240 -14.34 6.11 0.13
N THR A 241 -15.40 5.55 -0.45
CA THR A 241 -15.27 4.42 -1.39
C THR A 241 -14.41 4.73 -2.63
N PRO A 242 -14.44 5.92 -3.26
CA PRO A 242 -13.58 6.21 -4.41
C PRO A 242 -12.09 6.21 -4.03
N VAL A 243 -11.75 6.63 -2.81
CA VAL A 243 -10.38 6.57 -2.29
C VAL A 243 -9.96 5.12 -2.13
N SER A 244 -10.79 4.28 -1.49
CA SER A 244 -10.46 2.87 -1.34
C SER A 244 -10.32 2.16 -2.70
N ALA A 245 -11.17 2.50 -3.67
CA ALA A 245 -11.07 1.98 -5.02
C ALA A 245 -9.72 2.30 -5.65
N LEU A 246 -9.21 3.52 -5.46
CA LEU A 246 -7.97 3.97 -6.09
C LEU A 246 -6.73 3.43 -5.37
N LEU A 247 -6.69 3.57 -4.04
CA LEU A 247 -5.55 3.17 -3.22
C LEU A 247 -5.29 1.66 -3.32
N HIS A 248 -6.36 0.85 -3.26
CA HIS A 248 -6.25 -0.61 -3.11
C HIS A 248 -6.34 -1.39 -4.42
N SER A 249 -6.69 -0.77 -5.55
CA SER A 249 -6.69 -1.44 -6.85
C SER A 249 -5.36 -1.32 -7.58
N SER A 250 -4.90 -0.08 -7.79
CA SER A 250 -3.95 0.23 -8.86
C SER A 250 -2.72 0.98 -8.39
N THR A 251 -2.66 1.51 -7.17
CA THR A 251 -1.64 2.52 -6.84
C THR A 251 -0.82 2.21 -5.59
N MET A 252 -1.31 2.59 -4.40
CA MET A 252 -0.50 2.59 -3.18
C MET A 252 -0.01 1.20 -2.80
N VAL A 253 -0.91 0.23 -2.75
CA VAL A 253 -0.57 -1.09 -2.22
C VAL A 253 0.31 -1.89 -3.18
N VAL A 254 0.21 -1.57 -4.47
CA VAL A 254 1.02 -2.17 -5.54
C VAL A 254 2.45 -1.62 -5.54
N ALA A 255 2.66 -0.38 -5.09
CA ALA A 255 3.96 0.30 -5.14
C ALA A 255 5.11 -0.51 -4.48
N GLY A 256 4.82 -1.24 -3.40
CA GLY A 256 5.81 -2.10 -2.74
C GLY A 256 6.27 -3.26 -3.61
N ILE A 257 5.34 -3.94 -4.29
CA ILE A 257 5.65 -5.05 -5.20
C ILE A 257 6.30 -4.52 -6.47
N PHE A 258 5.79 -3.40 -6.98
CA PHE A 258 6.38 -2.71 -8.13
C PHE A 258 7.85 -2.35 -7.88
N LEU A 259 8.21 -1.93 -6.67
CA LEU A 259 9.59 -1.70 -6.27
C LEU A 259 10.44 -2.97 -6.36
N LEU A 260 9.96 -4.12 -5.86
CA LEU A 260 10.69 -5.38 -6.00
C LEU A 260 10.83 -5.81 -7.46
N ILE A 261 9.77 -5.63 -8.26
CA ILE A 261 9.80 -5.87 -9.71
C ILE A 261 10.82 -4.96 -10.38
N ARG A 262 10.96 -3.69 -9.98
CA ARG A 262 12.00 -2.79 -10.53
C ARG A 262 13.41 -3.30 -10.25
N PHE A 263 13.64 -3.90 -9.09
CA PHE A 263 14.92 -4.48 -8.67
C PHE A 263 15.08 -5.96 -9.05
N TYR A 264 14.26 -6.47 -10.00
CA TYR A 264 14.31 -7.87 -10.38
C TYR A 264 15.70 -8.42 -10.75
N PRO A 265 16.59 -7.67 -11.44
CA PRO A 265 17.91 -8.19 -11.81
C PRO A 265 18.79 -8.53 -10.60
N LEU A 266 18.63 -7.79 -9.50
CA LEU A 266 19.34 -8.08 -8.25
C LEU A 266 18.71 -9.25 -7.51
N THR A 267 17.37 -9.36 -7.51
CA THR A 267 16.67 -10.46 -6.83
C THR A 267 16.91 -11.81 -7.51
N MET A 268 17.12 -11.82 -8.83
CA MET A 268 17.34 -13.05 -9.61
C MET A 268 18.56 -13.84 -9.12
N ASN A 269 19.61 -13.16 -8.67
CA ASN A 269 20.86 -13.79 -8.25
C ASN A 269 20.87 -14.24 -6.77
N ASN A 270 19.81 -13.94 -6.01
CA ASN A 270 19.79 -14.15 -4.56
C ASN A 270 18.65 -15.06 -4.11
N GLU A 271 18.92 -16.36 -4.07
CA GLU A 271 17.96 -17.40 -3.68
C GLU A 271 17.43 -17.22 -2.24
N THR A 272 18.25 -16.70 -1.32
CA THR A 272 17.81 -16.49 0.07
C THR A 272 16.66 -15.48 0.15
N ILE A 273 16.67 -14.48 -0.72
CA ILE A 273 15.63 -13.45 -0.72
C ILE A 273 14.42 -13.93 -1.50
N GLN A 274 14.61 -14.66 -2.60
CA GLN A 274 13.52 -15.33 -3.30
C GLN A 274 12.72 -16.25 -2.37
N THR A 275 13.40 -17.07 -1.56
CA THR A 275 12.75 -17.96 -0.59
C THR A 275 12.03 -17.19 0.52
N ILE A 276 12.60 -16.09 1.04
CA ILE A 276 11.91 -15.22 2.02
C ILE A 276 10.67 -14.58 1.39
N MET A 277 10.77 -14.07 0.15
CA MET A 277 9.63 -13.46 -0.56
C MET A 277 8.51 -14.46 -0.77
N LEU A 278 8.85 -15.68 -1.21
CA LEU A 278 7.90 -16.77 -1.42
C LEU A 278 7.21 -17.20 -0.12
N CYS A 279 7.95 -17.40 0.97
CA CYS A 279 7.36 -17.75 2.27
C CYS A 279 6.47 -16.63 2.83
N LEU A 280 6.93 -15.38 2.77
CA LEU A 280 6.18 -14.22 3.25
C LEU A 280 4.88 -14.04 2.46
N GLY A 281 4.95 -14.12 1.13
CA GLY A 281 3.79 -14.03 0.24
C GLY A 281 2.79 -15.16 0.46
N ALA A 282 3.25 -16.40 0.63
CA ALA A 282 2.36 -17.53 0.90
C ALA A 282 1.59 -17.35 2.22
N VAL A 283 2.27 -16.92 3.28
CA VAL A 283 1.62 -16.63 4.57
C VAL A 283 0.56 -15.54 4.44
N THR A 284 0.84 -14.47 3.67
CA THR A 284 -0.11 -13.36 3.51
C THR A 284 -1.34 -13.77 2.73
N THR A 285 -1.17 -14.52 1.64
CA THR A 285 -2.29 -15.02 0.86
C THR A 285 -3.28 -15.79 1.72
N LEU A 286 -2.78 -16.71 2.55
CA LEU A 286 -3.60 -17.54 3.40
C LEU A 286 -4.24 -16.77 4.53
N PHE A 287 -3.43 -16.02 5.29
CA PHE A 287 -3.90 -15.32 6.47
C PHE A 287 -5.03 -14.35 6.14
N THR A 288 -4.87 -13.57 5.07
CA THR A 288 -5.88 -12.59 4.64
C THR A 288 -7.10 -13.26 4.02
N ALA A 289 -6.92 -14.36 3.28
CA ALA A 289 -8.05 -15.13 2.74
C ALA A 289 -8.90 -15.76 3.86
N ILE A 290 -8.28 -16.29 4.92
CA ILE A 290 -9.00 -16.80 6.10
C ILE A 290 -9.76 -15.68 6.80
N CYS A 291 -9.14 -14.50 6.98
CA CYS A 291 -9.82 -13.36 7.58
C CYS A 291 -11.04 -12.93 6.77
N ALA A 292 -10.94 -12.91 5.43
CA ALA A 292 -12.03 -12.49 4.54
C ALA A 292 -13.32 -13.34 4.66
N LEU A 293 -13.20 -14.62 5.06
CA LEU A 293 -14.33 -15.55 5.11
C LEU A 293 -15.46 -15.14 6.05
N THR A 294 -15.14 -14.49 7.17
CA THR A 294 -16.12 -14.20 8.23
C THR A 294 -16.38 -12.72 8.44
N GLN A 295 -15.70 -11.84 7.68
CA GLN A 295 -16.00 -10.42 7.71
C GLN A 295 -17.38 -10.13 7.10
N ASN A 296 -18.01 -9.06 7.57
CA ASN A 296 -19.34 -8.65 7.16
C ASN A 296 -19.36 -7.33 6.38
N ASP A 297 -18.38 -6.45 6.61
CA ASP A 297 -18.27 -5.20 5.85
C ASP A 297 -17.78 -5.51 4.43
N ILE A 298 -18.58 -5.18 3.41
CA ILE A 298 -18.26 -5.50 2.01
C ILE A 298 -16.90 -4.94 1.60
N LYS A 299 -16.56 -3.72 2.04
CA LYS A 299 -15.27 -3.08 1.79
C LYS A 299 -14.11 -3.84 2.41
N LYS A 300 -14.26 -4.35 3.64
CA LYS A 300 -13.21 -5.14 4.30
C LYS A 300 -12.99 -6.48 3.60
N ILE A 301 -14.04 -7.13 3.09
CA ILE A 301 -13.88 -8.37 2.31
C ILE A 301 -13.10 -8.08 1.01
N VAL A 302 -13.44 -6.99 0.30
CA VAL A 302 -12.71 -6.59 -0.91
C VAL A 302 -11.26 -6.19 -0.58
N ALA A 303 -11.01 -5.56 0.57
CA ALA A 303 -9.69 -5.21 1.08
C ALA A 303 -8.82 -6.44 1.43
N PHE A 304 -9.35 -7.43 2.15
CA PHE A 304 -8.60 -8.66 2.43
C PHE A 304 -8.31 -9.43 1.15
N SER A 305 -9.24 -9.43 0.20
CA SER A 305 -8.99 -10.04 -1.09
C SER A 305 -8.01 -9.27 -1.97
N THR A 306 -7.66 -8.00 -1.71
CA THR A 306 -6.51 -7.35 -2.39
C THR A 306 -5.22 -7.78 -1.74
N SER A 307 -5.14 -7.78 -0.40
CA SER A 307 -3.97 -8.28 0.34
C SER A 307 -3.65 -9.73 -0.03
N SER A 308 -4.66 -10.58 -0.25
CA SER A 308 -4.42 -11.97 -0.70
C SER A 308 -3.81 -12.04 -2.11
N GLN A 309 -4.21 -11.16 -3.04
CA GLN A 309 -3.65 -11.14 -4.40
C GLN A 309 -2.25 -10.51 -4.41
N LEU A 310 -2.00 -9.53 -3.55
CA LEU A 310 -0.66 -8.95 -3.35
C LEU A 310 0.32 -9.96 -2.74
N GLY A 311 -0.15 -10.84 -1.86
CA GLY A 311 0.64 -11.98 -1.42
C GLY A 311 0.95 -12.94 -2.57
N LEU A 312 0.00 -13.19 -3.47
CA LEU A 312 0.20 -14.03 -4.66
C LEU A 312 1.22 -13.39 -5.62
N MET A 313 1.16 -12.07 -5.81
CA MET A 313 2.18 -11.32 -6.54
C MET A 313 3.56 -11.43 -5.87
N MET A 314 3.63 -11.39 -4.53
CA MET A 314 4.89 -11.57 -3.80
C MET A 314 5.47 -12.98 -3.99
N VAL A 315 4.62 -14.01 -4.02
CA VAL A 315 5.03 -15.40 -4.33
C VAL A 315 5.62 -15.48 -5.75
N THR A 316 5.01 -14.81 -6.73
CA THR A 316 5.51 -14.83 -8.12
C THR A 316 6.87 -14.18 -8.30
N VAL A 317 7.14 -13.09 -7.57
CA VAL A 317 8.47 -12.48 -7.53
C VAL A 317 9.46 -13.44 -6.84
N GLY A 318 9.02 -14.17 -5.81
CA GLY A 318 9.81 -15.22 -5.14
C GLY A 318 10.18 -16.42 -6.02
N ILE A 319 9.53 -16.62 -7.16
CA ILE A 319 9.81 -17.72 -8.13
C ILE A 319 10.58 -17.17 -9.34
N ASN A 320 11.08 -15.94 -9.25
CA ASN A 320 11.78 -15.26 -10.32
C ASN A 320 10.93 -15.07 -11.59
N GLN A 321 9.63 -14.81 -11.44
CA GLN A 321 8.71 -14.44 -12.53
C GLN A 321 8.13 -13.03 -12.34
N PRO A 322 8.97 -11.97 -12.35
CA PRO A 322 8.54 -10.59 -12.08
C PRO A 322 7.60 -10.02 -13.15
N HIS A 323 7.75 -10.44 -14.41
CA HIS A 323 6.89 -10.00 -15.51
C HIS A 323 5.46 -10.53 -15.38
N LEU A 324 5.29 -11.77 -14.89
CA LEU A 324 3.96 -12.33 -14.57
C LEU A 324 3.33 -11.60 -13.38
N ALA A 325 4.13 -11.28 -12.34
CA ALA A 325 3.68 -10.47 -11.21
C ALA A 325 3.14 -9.11 -11.69
N PHE A 326 3.86 -8.46 -12.61
CA PHE A 326 3.47 -7.19 -13.21
C PHE A 326 2.20 -7.31 -14.08
N LEU A 327 2.07 -8.37 -14.89
CA LEU A 327 0.86 -8.63 -15.65
C LEU A 327 -0.35 -8.82 -14.71
N HIS A 328 -0.14 -9.51 -13.59
CA HIS A 328 -1.18 -9.62 -12.56
C HIS A 328 -1.53 -8.27 -11.93
N ILE A 329 -0.55 -7.40 -11.64
CA ILE A 329 -0.80 -6.02 -11.18
C ILE A 329 -1.74 -5.27 -12.15
N CYS A 330 -1.44 -5.32 -13.45
CA CYS A 330 -2.23 -4.62 -14.46
C CYS A 330 -3.66 -5.17 -14.57
N THR A 331 -3.83 -6.50 -14.57
CA THR A 331 -5.16 -7.13 -14.63
C THR A 331 -5.96 -6.91 -13.35
N HIS A 332 -5.30 -7.02 -12.19
CA HIS A 332 -5.87 -6.77 -10.86
C HIS A 332 -6.48 -5.37 -10.71
N ALA A 333 -5.82 -4.36 -11.27
CA ALA A 333 -6.29 -2.98 -11.24
C ALA A 333 -7.73 -2.84 -11.78
N PHE A 334 -8.07 -3.51 -12.89
CA PHE A 334 -9.39 -3.39 -13.51
C PHE A 334 -10.50 -4.02 -12.65
N PHE A 335 -10.38 -5.31 -12.33
CA PHE A 335 -11.47 -6.01 -11.63
C PHE A 335 -11.61 -5.56 -10.17
N LYS A 336 -10.53 -5.15 -9.49
CA LYS A 336 -10.64 -4.59 -8.14
C LYS A 336 -11.25 -3.20 -8.10
N ALA A 337 -10.86 -2.31 -9.02
CA ALA A 337 -11.50 -1.01 -9.11
C ALA A 337 -13.00 -1.20 -9.35
N MET A 338 -13.38 -2.12 -10.25
CA MET A 338 -14.78 -2.44 -10.52
C MET A 338 -15.51 -2.95 -9.27
N LEU A 339 -14.94 -3.91 -8.53
CA LEU A 339 -15.54 -4.42 -7.29
C LEU A 339 -15.75 -3.32 -6.23
N PHE A 340 -14.79 -2.40 -6.07
CA PHE A 340 -14.97 -1.27 -5.16
C PHE A 340 -16.03 -0.28 -5.65
N LEU A 341 -16.10 0.04 -6.94
CA LEU A 341 -17.14 0.92 -7.48
C LEU A 341 -18.53 0.30 -7.34
N CYS A 342 -18.68 -1.00 -7.63
CA CYS A 342 -19.94 -1.72 -7.43
C CYS A 342 -20.33 -1.78 -5.94
N SER A 343 -19.36 -1.98 -5.04
CA SER A 343 -19.63 -1.91 -3.61
C SER A 343 -20.08 -0.49 -3.20
N GLY A 344 -19.47 0.55 -3.75
CA GLY A 344 -19.84 1.94 -3.50
C GLY A 344 -21.23 2.29 -4.03
N SER A 345 -21.63 1.76 -5.19
CA SER A 345 -23.00 1.92 -5.68
C SER A 345 -24.02 1.24 -4.77
N ILE A 346 -23.71 0.04 -4.27
CA ILE A 346 -24.59 -0.67 -3.31
C ILE A 346 -24.71 0.13 -2.02
N ILE A 347 -23.59 0.56 -1.43
CA ILE A 347 -23.55 1.32 -0.16
C ILE A 347 -24.37 2.61 -0.28
N HIS A 348 -24.12 3.42 -1.32
CA HIS A 348 -24.82 4.68 -1.48
C HIS A 348 -26.30 4.48 -1.84
N SER A 349 -26.65 3.40 -2.55
CA SER A 349 -28.07 3.07 -2.82
C SER A 349 -28.84 2.58 -1.59
N LEU A 350 -28.12 2.06 -0.57
CA LEU A 350 -28.68 1.55 0.69
C LEU A 350 -28.48 2.51 1.87
N ASN A 351 -28.34 3.81 1.62
CA ASN A 351 -28.14 4.85 2.65
C ASN A 351 -26.93 4.58 3.57
N ASP A 352 -25.76 4.36 2.97
CA ASP A 352 -24.47 4.13 3.64
C ASP A 352 -24.34 2.83 4.47
N GLU A 353 -25.26 1.88 4.30
CA GLU A 353 -25.15 0.55 4.91
C GLU A 353 -24.09 -0.32 4.18
N GLN A 354 -23.05 -0.73 4.92
CA GLN A 354 -21.90 -1.49 4.38
C GLN A 354 -21.94 -2.99 4.72
N ASP A 355 -22.82 -3.41 5.62
CA ASP A 355 -22.89 -4.77 6.15
C ASP A 355 -23.71 -5.69 5.24
N ILE A 356 -23.09 -6.76 4.73
CA ILE A 356 -23.74 -7.75 3.86
C ILE A 356 -24.95 -8.44 4.51
N ARG A 357 -25.05 -8.46 5.84
CA ARG A 357 -26.17 -9.06 6.57
C ARG A 357 -27.46 -8.28 6.37
N LYS A 358 -27.38 -6.97 6.15
CA LYS A 358 -28.51 -6.07 5.87
C LYS A 358 -28.72 -5.85 4.36
N MET A 359 -28.03 -6.58 3.50
CA MET A 359 -28.25 -6.55 2.04
C MET A 359 -29.18 -7.71 1.62
N GLY A 360 -29.18 -8.07 0.33
CA GLY A 360 -29.92 -9.22 -0.20
C GLY A 360 -30.95 -8.82 -1.26
N GLY A 361 -31.24 -9.75 -2.17
CA GLY A 361 -32.22 -9.54 -3.24
C GLY A 361 -31.84 -8.47 -4.27
N LEU A 362 -30.59 -7.98 -4.24
CA LEU A 362 -30.15 -6.87 -5.10
C LEU A 362 -30.07 -7.24 -6.59
N TYR A 363 -30.03 -8.54 -6.92
CA TYR A 363 -30.01 -9.01 -8.31
C TYR A 363 -31.13 -8.41 -9.18
N LYS A 364 -32.33 -8.25 -8.62
CA LYS A 364 -33.48 -7.66 -9.34
C LYS A 364 -33.55 -6.15 -9.25
N THR A 365 -33.06 -5.55 -8.16
CA THR A 365 -33.18 -4.11 -7.92
C THR A 365 -32.06 -3.29 -8.54
N LEU A 366 -30.86 -3.86 -8.67
CA LEU A 366 -29.68 -3.21 -9.26
C LEU A 366 -29.02 -4.11 -10.33
N PRO A 367 -29.72 -4.43 -11.43
CA PRO A 367 -29.26 -5.40 -12.43
C PRO A 367 -27.89 -5.04 -13.04
N PHE A 368 -27.61 -3.75 -13.27
CA PHE A 368 -26.32 -3.37 -13.84
C PHE A 368 -25.18 -3.58 -12.85
N THR A 369 -25.32 -3.10 -11.61
CA THR A 369 -24.25 -3.27 -10.60
C THR A 369 -24.03 -4.74 -10.24
N THR A 370 -25.09 -5.55 -10.23
CA THR A 370 -25.00 -6.99 -9.93
C THR A 370 -24.28 -7.74 -11.04
N SER A 371 -24.57 -7.45 -12.32
CA SER A 371 -23.86 -8.04 -13.45
C SER A 371 -22.36 -7.72 -13.40
N ALA A 372 -21.99 -6.47 -13.11
CA ALA A 372 -20.60 -6.04 -12.97
C ALA A 372 -19.89 -6.65 -11.76
N LEU A 373 -20.59 -6.82 -10.62
CA LEU A 373 -20.03 -7.45 -9.44
C LEU A 373 -19.79 -8.96 -9.68
N ILE A 374 -20.68 -9.64 -10.41
CA ILE A 374 -20.52 -11.05 -10.79
C ILE A 374 -19.34 -11.20 -11.77
N THR A 375 -19.24 -10.37 -12.81
CA THR A 375 -18.09 -10.45 -13.74
C THR A 375 -16.77 -10.15 -13.04
N GLY A 376 -16.74 -9.19 -12.11
CA GLY A 376 -15.55 -8.86 -11.33
C GLY A 376 -15.13 -9.96 -10.36
N SER A 377 -16.10 -10.61 -9.71
CA SER A 377 -15.82 -11.74 -8.82
C SER A 377 -15.34 -12.97 -9.61
N LEU A 378 -15.93 -13.27 -10.76
CA LEU A 378 -15.46 -14.34 -11.65
C LEU A 378 -14.04 -14.06 -12.18
N ALA A 379 -13.76 -12.82 -12.58
CA ALA A 379 -12.42 -12.39 -12.99
C ALA A 379 -11.40 -12.57 -11.86
N LEU A 380 -11.75 -12.21 -10.62
CA LEU A 380 -10.90 -12.41 -9.43
C LEU A 380 -10.63 -13.89 -9.15
N THR A 381 -11.63 -14.76 -9.34
CA THR A 381 -11.45 -16.20 -9.14
C THR A 381 -10.57 -16.84 -10.21
N GLY A 382 -10.50 -16.26 -11.41
CA GLY A 382 -9.69 -16.77 -12.52
C GLY A 382 -10.50 -17.56 -13.55
N MET A 383 -11.77 -17.19 -13.77
CA MET A 383 -12.61 -17.82 -14.80
C MET A 383 -11.92 -17.73 -16.18
N PRO A 384 -11.90 -18.83 -16.98
CA PRO A 384 -11.28 -18.85 -18.30
C PRO A 384 -11.73 -17.67 -19.19
N PHE A 385 -10.80 -17.13 -19.96
CA PHE A 385 -10.96 -16.00 -20.87
C PHE A 385 -11.24 -14.63 -20.25
N LEU A 386 -11.55 -14.52 -18.95
CA LEU A 386 -11.55 -13.23 -18.26
C LEU A 386 -10.12 -12.80 -17.92
N THR A 387 -9.95 -11.51 -17.59
CA THR A 387 -8.60 -10.94 -17.43
C THR A 387 -7.74 -11.58 -16.34
N GLY A 388 -8.36 -12.09 -15.28
CA GLY A 388 -7.64 -12.80 -14.21
C GLY A 388 -7.01 -14.12 -14.67
N PHE A 389 -7.58 -14.79 -15.68
CA PHE A 389 -7.06 -16.06 -16.20
C PHE A 389 -5.65 -15.90 -16.79
N TYR A 390 -5.45 -14.88 -17.64
CA TYR A 390 -4.17 -14.61 -18.33
C TYR A 390 -2.98 -14.34 -17.40
N SER A 391 -3.22 -14.06 -16.11
CA SER A 391 -2.15 -13.95 -15.11
C SER A 391 -2.19 -15.11 -14.12
N LYS A 392 -3.32 -15.28 -13.42
CA LYS A 392 -3.42 -16.15 -12.25
C LYS A 392 -3.21 -17.63 -12.61
N ASP A 393 -3.66 -18.06 -13.79
CA ASP A 393 -3.46 -19.44 -14.27
C ASP A 393 -1.97 -19.70 -14.53
N LEU A 394 -1.31 -18.83 -15.30
CA LEU A 394 0.14 -18.89 -15.56
C LEU A 394 0.98 -18.81 -14.27
N ILE A 395 0.52 -18.03 -13.28
CA ILE A 395 1.15 -17.96 -11.97
C ILE A 395 1.07 -19.31 -11.26
N ILE A 396 -0.09 -19.94 -11.20
CA ILE A 396 -0.25 -21.24 -10.54
C ILE A 396 0.54 -22.33 -11.29
N GLU A 397 0.54 -22.30 -12.62
CA GLU A 397 1.36 -23.18 -13.46
C GLU A 397 2.85 -23.04 -13.18
N SER A 398 3.37 -21.80 -13.15
CA SER A 398 4.78 -21.56 -12.86
C SER A 398 5.17 -21.96 -11.44
N ILE A 399 4.29 -21.77 -10.45
CA ILE A 399 4.51 -22.25 -9.07
C ILE A 399 4.60 -23.78 -9.03
N ASN A 400 3.67 -24.46 -9.69
CA ASN A 400 3.57 -25.93 -9.67
C ASN A 400 4.73 -26.65 -10.36
N THR A 401 5.39 -25.97 -11.30
CA THR A 401 6.39 -26.58 -12.19
C THR A 401 7.82 -26.14 -11.87
N SER A 402 8.00 -25.17 -10.98
CA SER A 402 9.31 -24.70 -10.52
C SER A 402 9.76 -25.38 -9.23
N TYR A 403 11.07 -25.33 -8.96
CA TYR A 403 11.67 -25.82 -7.72
C TYR A 403 11.32 -24.91 -6.55
N THR A 404 10.11 -25.07 -6.02
CA THR A 404 9.57 -24.24 -4.94
C THR A 404 9.45 -25.01 -3.63
N ASN A 405 9.36 -24.26 -2.53
CA ASN A 405 9.00 -24.83 -1.24
C ASN A 405 7.58 -25.39 -1.31
N ALA A 406 7.44 -26.71 -1.17
CA ALA A 406 6.16 -27.42 -1.24
C ALA A 406 5.11 -26.86 -0.26
N TRP A 407 5.54 -26.37 0.91
CA TRP A 407 4.64 -25.75 1.87
C TRP A 407 4.00 -24.46 1.33
N ALA A 408 4.80 -23.60 0.69
CA ALA A 408 4.30 -22.36 0.12
C ALA A 408 3.34 -22.63 -1.04
N LEU A 409 3.68 -23.60 -1.90
CA LEU A 409 2.81 -24.07 -2.98
C LEU A 409 1.45 -24.54 -2.41
N MET A 410 1.46 -25.45 -1.43
CA MET A 410 0.21 -25.97 -0.86
C MET A 410 -0.66 -24.85 -0.27
N ILE A 411 -0.03 -23.92 0.44
CA ILE A 411 -0.73 -22.78 1.02
C ILE A 411 -1.31 -21.86 -0.05
N THR A 412 -0.58 -21.60 -1.14
CA THR A 412 -1.09 -20.78 -2.24
C THR A 412 -2.30 -21.42 -2.92
N LEU A 413 -2.31 -22.75 -3.10
CA LEU A 413 -3.46 -23.48 -3.63
C LEU A 413 -4.67 -23.44 -2.68
N VAL A 414 -4.45 -23.54 -1.37
CA VAL A 414 -5.54 -23.33 -0.40
C VAL A 414 -6.04 -21.89 -0.46
N ALA A 415 -5.16 -20.90 -0.56
CA ALA A 415 -5.57 -19.51 -0.69
C ALA A 415 -6.38 -19.25 -1.97
N THR A 416 -6.04 -19.90 -3.10
CA THR A 416 -6.80 -19.77 -4.35
C THR A 416 -8.20 -20.37 -4.24
N SER A 417 -8.39 -21.49 -3.53
CA SER A 417 -9.75 -22.01 -3.25
C SER A 417 -10.55 -21.05 -2.37
N LEU A 418 -9.92 -20.50 -1.32
CA LEU A 418 -10.56 -19.51 -0.45
C LEU A 418 -10.97 -18.24 -1.21
N THR A 419 -10.28 -17.89 -2.30
CA THR A 419 -10.71 -16.79 -3.18
C THR A 419 -12.06 -17.02 -3.81
N ALA A 420 -12.35 -18.25 -4.24
CA ALA A 420 -13.69 -18.62 -4.68
C ALA A 420 -14.69 -18.54 -3.51
N VAL A 421 -14.32 -19.02 -2.32
CA VAL A 421 -15.21 -19.02 -1.16
C VAL A 421 -15.67 -17.62 -0.75
N TYR A 422 -14.76 -16.67 -0.55
CA TYR A 422 -15.19 -15.31 -0.16
C TYR A 422 -15.87 -14.56 -1.31
N SER A 423 -15.58 -14.88 -2.58
CA SER A 423 -16.25 -14.26 -3.73
C SER A 423 -17.73 -14.66 -3.81
N THR A 424 -18.00 -15.96 -3.68
CA THR A 424 -19.38 -16.49 -3.61
C THR A 424 -20.13 -16.01 -2.39
N ARG A 425 -19.44 -15.82 -1.25
CA ARG A 425 -20.04 -15.22 -0.04
C ARG A 425 -20.60 -13.83 -0.35
N ILE A 426 -19.85 -12.96 -1.04
CA ILE A 426 -20.35 -11.63 -1.44
C ILE A 426 -21.56 -11.79 -2.36
N ILE A 427 -21.47 -12.63 -3.39
CA ILE A 427 -22.58 -12.86 -4.33
C ILE A 427 -23.83 -13.34 -3.58
N TYR A 428 -23.68 -14.30 -2.67
CA TYR A 428 -24.78 -14.92 -1.94
C TYR A 428 -25.45 -13.96 -0.96
N PHE A 429 -24.68 -13.31 -0.07
CA PHE A 429 -25.27 -12.45 0.95
C PHE A 429 -25.70 -11.08 0.40
N ALA A 430 -24.94 -10.48 -0.52
CA ALA A 430 -25.28 -9.16 -1.05
C ALA A 430 -26.33 -9.23 -2.18
N LEU A 431 -26.14 -10.12 -3.16
CA LEU A 431 -26.95 -10.13 -4.39
C LEU A 431 -28.14 -11.09 -4.32
N LEU A 432 -27.93 -12.30 -3.80
CA LEU A 432 -28.93 -13.36 -3.74
C LEU A 432 -29.80 -13.26 -2.46
N GLY A 433 -30.72 -14.21 -2.33
CA GLY A 433 -31.65 -14.30 -1.20
C GLY A 433 -32.75 -13.24 -1.24
N GLN A 434 -33.38 -13.02 -0.10
CA GLN A 434 -34.43 -12.03 0.10
C GLN A 434 -33.85 -10.70 0.60
N PRO A 435 -34.49 -9.55 0.31
CA PRO A 435 -34.07 -8.25 0.79
C PRO A 435 -34.14 -8.17 2.33
N ARG A 436 -33.03 -7.77 2.96
CA ARG A 436 -32.92 -7.55 4.42
C ARG A 436 -32.55 -6.10 4.78
N PHE A 437 -32.57 -5.21 3.80
CA PHE A 437 -32.34 -3.78 4.00
C PHE A 437 -33.60 -3.10 4.57
N PRO A 438 -33.48 -1.91 5.18
CA PRO A 438 -34.62 -1.16 5.68
C PRO A 438 -35.68 -0.91 4.60
N THR A 439 -36.95 -0.83 4.97
CA THR A 439 -38.07 -0.74 4.00
C THR A 439 -38.05 0.52 3.13
N LEU A 440 -37.50 1.61 3.63
CA LEU A 440 -37.62 2.95 3.06
C LEU A 440 -36.37 3.38 2.27
N VAL A 441 -35.86 2.49 1.42
CA VAL A 441 -34.63 2.73 0.66
C VAL A 441 -34.95 3.08 -0.80
N LEU A 442 -34.46 4.24 -1.24
CA LEU A 442 -34.61 4.73 -2.62
C LEU A 442 -33.45 4.25 -3.48
N ILE A 443 -33.59 3.06 -4.03
CA ILE A 443 -32.59 2.47 -4.92
C ILE A 443 -32.66 3.14 -6.29
N ASN A 444 -31.53 3.70 -6.75
CA ASN A 444 -31.42 4.26 -8.10
C ASN A 444 -30.03 4.02 -8.69
N GLU A 445 -29.97 3.35 -9.84
CA GLU A 445 -28.72 3.16 -10.62
C GLU A 445 -28.68 3.95 -11.93
N ASN A 446 -29.73 4.71 -12.28
CA ASN A 446 -29.91 5.31 -13.61
C ASN A 446 -29.04 6.55 -13.89
N ASN A 447 -27.96 6.78 -13.15
CA ASN A 447 -27.08 7.92 -13.37
C ASN A 447 -25.94 7.55 -14.33
N PRO A 448 -25.73 8.29 -15.45
CA PRO A 448 -24.62 8.04 -16.37
C PRO A 448 -23.25 8.14 -15.69
N LEU A 449 -23.09 8.98 -14.68
CA LEU A 449 -21.85 9.11 -13.91
C LEU A 449 -21.50 7.85 -13.10
N LEU A 450 -22.49 6.99 -12.82
CA LEU A 450 -22.29 5.68 -12.19
C LEU A 450 -22.12 4.58 -13.24
N ILE A 451 -22.99 4.56 -14.26
CA ILE A 451 -23.02 3.48 -15.26
C ILE A 451 -21.76 3.52 -16.14
N ASN A 452 -21.36 4.68 -16.64
CA ASN A 452 -20.23 4.82 -17.56
C ASN A 452 -18.88 4.34 -16.99
N PRO A 453 -18.45 4.71 -15.77
CA PRO A 453 -17.18 4.23 -15.24
C PRO A 453 -17.17 2.73 -14.98
N ILE A 454 -18.26 2.16 -14.44
CA ILE A 454 -18.38 0.72 -14.24
C ILE A 454 -18.39 0.01 -15.60
N LYS A 455 -19.10 0.52 -16.61
CA LYS A 455 -19.11 -0.05 -17.97
C LYS A 455 -17.71 -0.08 -18.59
N ARG A 456 -16.92 0.99 -18.44
CA ARG A 456 -15.53 1.04 -18.93
C ARG A 456 -14.63 0.04 -18.21
N LEU A 457 -14.73 -0.05 -16.88
CA LEU A 457 -13.97 -1.04 -16.11
C LEU A 457 -14.41 -2.47 -16.41
N LEU A 458 -15.71 -2.71 -16.65
CA LEU A 458 -16.25 -4.00 -17.05
C LEU A 458 -15.64 -4.44 -18.38
N MET A 459 -15.63 -3.55 -19.38
CA MET A 459 -15.00 -3.83 -20.67
C MET A 459 -13.50 -4.11 -20.50
N GLY A 460 -12.81 -3.36 -19.64
CA GLY A 460 -11.42 -3.63 -19.26
C GLY A 460 -11.26 -5.01 -18.59
N SER A 461 -12.14 -5.38 -17.68
CA SER A 461 -12.09 -6.66 -16.92
C SER A 461 -12.35 -7.90 -17.77
N ILE A 462 -12.89 -7.73 -18.98
CA ILE A 462 -13.07 -8.79 -19.98
C ILE A 462 -11.90 -8.79 -20.97
N PHE A 463 -11.58 -7.66 -21.60
CA PHE A 463 -10.67 -7.62 -22.74
C PHE A 463 -9.23 -7.21 -22.43
N ALA A 464 -8.97 -6.44 -21.37
CA ALA A 464 -7.64 -5.83 -21.17
C ALA A 464 -6.53 -6.87 -20.97
N GLY A 465 -6.78 -7.92 -20.20
CA GLY A 465 -5.84 -9.04 -19.99
C GLY A 465 -5.52 -9.81 -21.27
N PHE A 466 -6.49 -10.01 -22.16
CA PHE A 466 -6.26 -10.60 -23.48
C PHE A 466 -5.38 -9.69 -24.36
N PHE A 467 -5.71 -8.40 -24.44
CA PHE A 467 -4.90 -7.45 -25.21
C PHE A 467 -3.48 -7.30 -24.65
N ILE A 468 -3.35 -7.19 -23.34
CA ILE A 468 -2.06 -7.04 -22.67
C ILE A 468 -1.22 -8.30 -22.87
N SER A 469 -1.74 -9.49 -22.57
CA SER A 469 -0.97 -10.73 -22.69
C SER A 469 -0.49 -11.04 -24.11
N ASN A 470 -1.28 -10.74 -25.14
CA ASN A 470 -0.90 -11.01 -26.53
C ASN A 470 0.05 -9.95 -27.13
N ASN A 471 -0.01 -8.71 -26.64
CA ASN A 471 0.81 -7.61 -27.16
C ASN A 471 2.14 -7.46 -26.41
N ILE A 472 2.26 -8.04 -25.22
CA ILE A 472 3.52 -8.03 -24.47
C ILE A 472 4.53 -8.92 -25.20
N THR A 473 5.76 -8.43 -25.30
CA THR A 473 6.86 -9.22 -25.81
C THR A 473 7.26 -10.32 -24.82
N PRO A 474 7.53 -11.55 -25.31
CA PRO A 474 7.83 -12.68 -24.44
C PRO A 474 9.18 -12.45 -23.75
N THR A 475 9.13 -12.13 -22.46
CA THR A 475 10.31 -11.82 -21.62
C THR A 475 10.86 -13.06 -20.91
N THR A 476 9.99 -14.01 -20.56
CA THR A 476 10.37 -15.31 -19.99
C THR A 476 9.78 -16.42 -20.84
N ILE A 477 10.43 -17.59 -20.83
CA ILE A 477 9.93 -18.79 -21.52
C ILE A 477 8.82 -19.39 -20.64
N PRO A 478 7.54 -19.36 -21.06
CA PRO A 478 6.48 -20.01 -20.32
C PRO A 478 6.64 -21.52 -20.37
N GLN A 479 6.39 -22.19 -19.26
CA GLN A 479 6.46 -23.64 -19.20
C GLN A 479 5.17 -24.24 -19.79
N MET A 480 5.25 -24.72 -21.03
CA MET A 480 4.08 -25.26 -21.76
C MET A 480 3.94 -26.78 -21.65
N THR A 481 4.92 -27.48 -21.07
CA THR A 481 4.92 -28.94 -20.93
C THR A 481 4.75 -29.31 -19.46
N MET A 482 3.56 -29.78 -19.10
CA MET A 482 3.25 -30.27 -17.77
C MET A 482 2.15 -31.34 -17.83
N PRO A 483 2.06 -32.26 -16.86
CA PRO A 483 1.00 -33.25 -16.83
C PRO A 483 -0.38 -32.60 -16.66
N THR A 484 -1.41 -33.28 -17.16
CA THR A 484 -2.80 -32.77 -17.21
C THR A 484 -3.34 -32.36 -15.85
N TYR A 485 -3.00 -33.11 -14.79
CA TYR A 485 -3.42 -32.78 -13.43
C TYR A 485 -2.82 -31.46 -12.94
N LEU A 486 -1.56 -31.12 -13.33
CA LEU A 486 -0.93 -29.84 -12.97
C LEU A 486 -1.49 -28.67 -13.76
N LYS A 487 -1.79 -28.87 -15.06
CA LYS A 487 -2.34 -27.81 -15.91
C LYS A 487 -3.73 -27.37 -15.45
N ILE A 488 -4.56 -28.30 -14.99
CA ILE A 488 -5.96 -28.03 -14.64
C ILE A 488 -6.12 -27.69 -13.13
N THR A 489 -5.04 -27.64 -12.34
CA THR A 489 -5.14 -27.42 -10.88
C THR A 489 -5.88 -26.14 -10.51
N ALA A 490 -5.58 -25.02 -11.16
CA ALA A 490 -6.17 -23.73 -10.80
C ALA A 490 -7.70 -23.76 -10.97
N MET A 491 -8.17 -24.35 -12.08
CA MET A 491 -9.59 -24.51 -12.38
C MET A 491 -10.26 -25.49 -11.41
N LEU A 492 -9.64 -26.63 -11.09
CA LEU A 492 -10.21 -27.60 -10.14
C LEU A 492 -10.32 -27.03 -8.73
N VAL A 493 -9.27 -26.38 -8.25
CA VAL A 493 -9.21 -25.80 -6.90
C VAL A 493 -10.23 -24.67 -6.73
N THR A 494 -10.42 -23.84 -7.76
CA THR A 494 -11.44 -22.79 -7.75
C THR A 494 -12.85 -23.38 -7.78
N LEU A 495 -13.12 -24.39 -8.62
CA LEU A 495 -14.41 -25.08 -8.68
C LEU A 495 -14.76 -25.73 -7.33
N LEU A 496 -13.80 -26.41 -6.70
CA LEU A 496 -13.97 -26.97 -5.35
C LEU A 496 -14.32 -25.88 -4.32
N GLY A 497 -13.66 -24.73 -4.40
CA GLY A 497 -13.99 -23.58 -3.54
C GLY A 497 -15.41 -23.07 -3.76
N PHE A 498 -15.86 -22.97 -5.02
CA PHE A 498 -17.24 -22.60 -5.36
C PHE A 498 -18.27 -23.59 -4.78
N THR A 499 -18.06 -24.90 -4.95
CA THR A 499 -18.99 -25.92 -4.46
C THR A 499 -19.10 -25.92 -2.94
N VAL A 500 -17.96 -25.90 -2.23
CA VAL A 500 -17.93 -25.85 -0.76
C VAL A 500 -18.64 -24.61 -0.24
N ALA A 501 -18.41 -23.45 -0.87
CA ALA A 501 -19.01 -22.21 -0.41
C ALA A 501 -20.52 -22.15 -0.64
N LEU A 502 -21.02 -22.71 -1.74
CA LEU A 502 -22.46 -22.81 -1.99
C LEU A 502 -23.14 -23.74 -0.97
N GLU A 503 -22.52 -24.87 -0.64
CA GLU A 503 -23.04 -25.78 0.39
C GLU A 503 -23.06 -25.10 1.77
N LEU A 504 -21.97 -24.43 2.17
CA LEU A 504 -21.92 -23.70 3.44
C LEU A 504 -22.95 -22.55 3.50
N ASN A 505 -23.09 -21.81 2.41
CA ASN A 505 -24.04 -20.69 2.34
C ASN A 505 -25.50 -21.17 2.37
N THR A 506 -25.82 -22.27 1.68
CA THR A 506 -27.17 -22.86 1.73
C THR A 506 -27.46 -23.47 3.11
N ALA A 507 -26.45 -24.04 3.78
CA ALA A 507 -26.59 -24.53 5.15
C ALA A 507 -26.99 -23.43 6.15
N THR A 508 -26.69 -22.15 5.87
CA THR A 508 -27.13 -21.04 6.74
C THR A 508 -28.64 -20.80 6.75
N GLN A 509 -29.38 -21.34 5.76
CA GLN A 509 -30.85 -21.27 5.75
C GLN A 509 -31.48 -22.29 6.70
N ASN A 510 -30.71 -23.28 7.16
CA ASN A 510 -31.21 -24.27 8.11
C ASN A 510 -31.43 -23.62 9.47
N LEU A 511 -32.50 -24.01 10.17
CA LEU A 511 -32.83 -23.56 11.53
C LEU A 511 -31.94 -24.24 12.58
N LYS A 512 -30.61 -24.17 12.43
CA LYS A 512 -29.64 -24.66 13.39
C LYS A 512 -28.88 -23.48 14.00
N HIS A 513 -29.02 -23.29 15.30
CA HIS A 513 -28.24 -22.31 16.04
C HIS A 513 -26.95 -22.92 16.56
N GLU A 514 -25.87 -22.71 15.82
CA GLU A 514 -24.53 -23.14 16.25
C GLU A 514 -23.82 -22.05 17.05
N LYS A 515 -23.08 -22.45 18.09
CA LYS A 515 -22.23 -21.54 18.85
C LYS A 515 -20.97 -21.22 18.03
N PRO A 516 -20.47 -19.96 18.04
CA PRO A 516 -19.28 -19.60 17.28
C PRO A 516 -18.06 -20.37 17.79
N SER A 517 -17.43 -21.12 16.89
CA SER A 517 -16.21 -21.88 17.17
C SER A 517 -15.01 -20.96 17.43
N LYS A 518 -13.94 -21.52 18.00
CA LYS A 518 -12.67 -20.79 18.18
C LYS A 518 -12.10 -20.33 16.82
N HIS A 519 -12.23 -21.15 15.78
CA HIS A 519 -11.79 -20.83 14.43
C HIS A 519 -12.57 -19.65 13.83
N PHE A 520 -13.89 -19.60 14.03
CA PHE A 520 -14.70 -18.46 13.62
C PHE A 520 -14.27 -17.16 14.33
N LYS A 521 -13.97 -17.23 15.63
CA LYS A 521 -13.47 -16.06 16.37
C LYS A 521 -12.10 -15.61 15.88
N PHE A 522 -11.21 -16.56 15.55
CA PHE A 522 -9.88 -16.27 14.99
C PHE A 522 -9.98 -15.52 13.66
N SER A 523 -10.81 -15.98 12.71
CA SER A 523 -10.97 -15.32 11.42
C SER A 523 -11.68 -13.96 11.55
N ASN A 524 -12.69 -13.86 12.41
CA ASN A 524 -13.44 -12.61 12.59
C ASN A 524 -12.61 -11.52 13.28
N LEU A 525 -11.78 -11.88 14.27
CA LEU A 525 -10.93 -10.94 15.01
C LEU A 525 -9.52 -10.80 14.42
N LEU A 526 -9.35 -11.07 13.12
CA LEU A 526 -8.11 -10.86 12.37
C LEU A 526 -6.89 -11.53 13.03
N GLY A 527 -7.05 -12.80 13.40
CA GLY A 527 -6.02 -13.59 14.07
C GLY A 527 -5.60 -13.06 15.45
N TYR A 528 -6.46 -12.24 16.08
CA TYR A 528 -6.16 -11.46 17.30
C TYR A 528 -4.97 -10.50 17.16
N PHE A 529 -4.42 -10.33 15.95
CA PHE A 529 -3.20 -9.57 15.74
C PHE A 529 -3.39 -8.08 16.07
N PRO A 530 -4.40 -7.36 15.55
CA PRO A 530 -4.64 -5.97 15.94
C PRO A 530 -4.96 -5.81 17.43
N ALA A 531 -5.75 -6.74 17.99
CA ALA A 531 -6.16 -6.69 19.39
C ALA A 531 -4.97 -6.77 20.37
N ILE A 532 -3.93 -7.53 20.02
CA ILE A 532 -2.72 -7.69 20.82
C ILE A 532 -1.73 -6.56 20.49
N THR A 533 -1.33 -6.44 19.22
CA THR A 533 -0.23 -5.55 18.82
C THR A 533 -0.56 -4.07 18.99
N HIS A 534 -1.76 -3.63 18.60
CA HIS A 534 -2.16 -2.21 18.72
C HIS A 534 -2.48 -1.78 20.15
N ARG A 535 -2.62 -2.72 21.09
CA ARG A 535 -2.79 -2.39 22.52
C ARG A 535 -1.47 -2.41 23.26
N ILE A 536 -0.72 -3.51 23.13
CA ILE A 536 0.49 -3.73 23.92
C ILE A 536 1.62 -2.80 23.45
N GLN A 537 1.85 -2.69 22.14
CA GLN A 537 3.00 -1.92 21.62
C GLN A 537 2.89 -0.42 21.96
N PRO A 538 1.74 0.27 21.73
CA PRO A 538 1.61 1.67 22.09
C PRO A 538 1.63 1.91 23.60
N LEU A 539 1.06 1.00 24.40
CA LEU A 539 1.09 1.10 25.86
C LEU A 539 2.54 1.08 26.37
N ILE A 540 3.34 0.12 25.93
CA ILE A 540 4.74 0.01 26.33
C ILE A 540 5.53 1.25 25.87
N SER A 541 5.37 1.69 24.62
CA SER A 541 6.11 2.84 24.11
C SER A 541 5.76 4.14 24.85
N LEU A 542 4.47 4.39 25.12
CA LEU A 542 4.02 5.60 25.82
C LEU A 542 4.40 5.58 27.31
N LEU A 543 4.34 4.42 27.97
CA LEU A 543 4.80 4.29 29.34
C LEU A 543 6.31 4.50 29.45
N MET A 544 7.09 3.98 28.50
CA MET A 544 8.54 4.20 28.46
C MET A 544 8.87 5.67 28.18
N SER A 545 8.20 6.32 27.22
CA SER A 545 8.42 7.74 26.94
C SER A 545 8.08 8.64 28.12
N GLN A 546 6.98 8.33 28.84
CA GLN A 546 6.58 9.13 29.99
C GLN A 546 7.48 8.85 31.20
N LYS A 547 7.55 7.60 31.67
CA LYS A 547 8.20 7.28 32.95
C LYS A 547 9.72 7.34 32.86
N VAL A 548 10.32 6.75 31.82
CA VAL A 548 11.78 6.63 31.72
C VAL A 548 12.39 7.91 31.14
N ALA A 549 11.92 8.34 29.96
CA ALA A 549 12.51 9.53 29.32
C ALA A 549 12.11 10.82 30.07
N SER A 550 10.82 11.16 30.11
CA SER A 550 10.43 12.49 30.63
C SER A 550 10.57 12.63 32.16
N MET A 551 10.02 11.69 32.95
CA MET A 551 9.98 11.84 34.40
C MET A 551 11.30 11.47 35.07
N LEU A 552 11.89 10.33 34.69
CA LEU A 552 13.08 9.82 35.36
C LEU A 552 14.37 10.48 34.83
N LEU A 553 14.59 10.51 33.51
CA LEU A 553 15.81 11.09 32.96
C LEU A 553 15.77 12.63 32.98
N ASP A 554 14.82 13.24 32.29
CA ASP A 554 14.86 14.69 32.04
C ASP A 554 14.51 15.50 33.30
N LEU A 555 13.38 15.19 33.94
CA LEU A 555 12.89 15.95 35.10
C LEU A 555 13.58 15.59 36.42
N ALA A 556 14.09 14.36 36.59
CA ALA A 556 14.70 13.94 37.85
C ALA A 556 16.22 13.83 37.76
N TRP A 557 16.76 12.91 36.96
CA TRP A 557 18.21 12.63 36.97
C TRP A 557 19.03 13.77 36.40
N LEU A 558 18.71 14.29 35.21
CA LEU A 558 19.47 15.38 34.59
C LEU A 558 19.40 16.65 35.44
N GLU A 559 18.23 16.97 36.00
CA GLU A 559 18.06 18.14 36.87
C GLU A 559 18.75 17.97 38.24
N ASN A 560 18.68 16.78 38.84
CA ASN A 560 19.31 16.54 40.15
C ASN A 560 20.83 16.42 40.05
N THR A 561 21.35 15.77 39.01
CA THR A 561 22.79 15.49 38.88
C THR A 561 23.61 16.71 38.51
N ILE A 562 23.08 17.63 37.70
CA ILE A 562 23.85 18.78 37.22
C ILE A 562 23.44 20.06 37.98
N PRO A 563 22.31 20.73 37.70
CA PRO A 563 22.07 22.06 38.25
C PRO A 563 21.82 22.03 39.76
N LYS A 564 21.06 21.05 40.29
CA LYS A 564 20.76 21.00 41.72
C LYS A 564 21.95 20.52 42.56
N SER A 565 22.77 19.61 42.05
CA SER A 565 23.98 19.20 42.76
C SER A 565 24.96 20.38 42.85
N ILE A 566 25.18 21.10 41.74
CA ILE A 566 26.05 22.26 41.68
C ILE A 566 25.52 23.36 42.60
N SER A 567 24.23 23.69 42.55
CA SER A 567 23.64 24.71 43.42
C SER A 567 23.74 24.31 44.90
N PHE A 568 23.54 23.03 45.21
CA PHE A 568 23.71 22.52 46.57
C PHE A 568 25.15 22.62 47.04
N PHE A 569 26.13 22.24 46.21
CA PHE A 569 27.55 22.39 46.56
C PHE A 569 27.94 23.85 46.76
N GLN A 570 27.49 24.76 45.91
CA GLN A 570 27.74 26.20 46.03
C GLN A 570 27.06 26.81 47.27
N MET A 571 25.82 26.40 47.56
CA MET A 571 25.13 26.81 48.77
C MET A 571 25.84 26.28 50.03
N LYS A 572 26.31 25.03 50.00
CA LYS A 572 27.02 24.42 51.13
C LYS A 572 28.39 25.06 51.35
N SER A 573 29.14 25.35 50.28
CA SER A 573 30.45 26.02 50.39
C SER A 573 30.29 27.47 50.87
N SER A 574 29.34 28.23 50.32
CA SER A 574 29.07 29.60 50.75
C SER A 574 28.63 29.68 52.21
N THR A 575 27.73 28.80 52.66
CA THR A 575 27.29 28.77 54.07
C THR A 575 28.43 28.42 55.03
N LEU A 576 29.33 27.50 54.66
CA LEU A 576 30.52 27.16 55.46
C LEU A 576 31.55 28.30 55.51
N ILE A 577 31.77 29.00 54.40
CA ILE A 577 32.73 30.12 54.35
C ILE A 577 32.20 31.33 55.11
N SER A 578 30.91 31.67 54.94
CA SER A 578 30.30 32.86 55.53
C SER A 578 29.98 32.74 57.01
N SER A 579 30.00 31.53 57.61
CA SER A 579 29.74 31.31 59.04
C SER A 579 30.90 31.73 59.96
N GLN A 580 31.56 32.86 59.66
CA GLN A 580 32.59 33.45 60.52
C GLN A 580 31.94 34.31 61.62
N LYS A 581 32.41 34.17 62.87
CA LYS A 581 31.83 34.85 64.05
C LYS A 581 32.34 36.28 64.27
N GLY A 582 33.12 36.85 63.35
CA GLY A 582 33.69 38.21 63.46
C GLY A 582 34.72 38.40 64.59
N GLN A 583 35.19 37.32 65.23
CA GLN A 583 36.14 37.40 66.34
C GLN A 583 37.58 37.51 65.84
N VAL A 584 38.24 38.64 66.11
CA VAL A 584 39.65 38.91 65.76
C VAL A 584 40.60 37.79 66.21
N LYS A 585 40.35 37.20 67.39
CA LYS A 585 41.10 36.05 67.92
C LYS A 585 41.15 34.86 66.95
N LEU A 586 40.02 34.52 66.32
CA LEU A 586 39.94 33.38 65.39
C LEU A 586 40.70 33.66 64.09
N TYR A 587 40.67 34.91 63.61
CA TYR A 587 41.41 35.30 62.41
C TYR A 587 42.92 35.25 62.63
N PHE A 588 43.45 35.77 63.74
CA PHE A 588 44.88 35.63 64.04
C PHE A 588 45.32 34.18 64.23
N LEU A 589 44.48 33.34 64.86
CA LEU A 589 44.74 31.90 64.96
C LEU A 589 44.86 31.26 63.57
N SER A 590 43.96 31.61 62.64
CA SER A 590 44.02 31.11 61.26
C SER A 590 45.30 31.55 60.53
N PHE A 591 45.73 32.80 60.69
CA PHE A 591 46.98 33.30 60.12
C PHE A 591 48.21 32.57 60.67
N MET A 592 48.26 32.33 61.99
CA MET A 592 49.34 31.55 62.61
C MET A 592 49.40 30.13 62.06
N ILE A 593 48.25 29.47 61.87
CA ILE A 593 48.18 28.13 61.27
C ILE A 593 48.68 28.17 59.82
N THR A 594 48.27 29.17 59.02
CA THR A 594 48.75 29.29 57.64
C THR A 594 50.26 29.53 57.57
N PHE A 595 50.81 30.34 58.48
CA PHE A 595 52.25 30.63 58.52
C PHE A 595 53.06 29.40 58.95
N ALA A 596 52.57 28.66 59.94
CA ALA A 596 53.16 27.38 60.35
C ALA A 596 53.13 26.36 59.21
N LEU A 597 51.99 26.23 58.50
CA LEU A 597 51.88 25.34 57.34
C LEU A 597 52.81 25.75 56.20
N SER A 598 52.95 27.05 55.92
CA SER A 598 53.88 27.52 54.87
C SER A 598 55.34 27.29 55.23
N LEU A 599 55.71 27.46 56.52
CA LEU A 599 57.06 27.16 56.98
C LEU A 599 57.34 25.66 56.93
N ILE A 600 56.40 24.82 57.39
CA ILE A 600 56.52 23.37 57.28
C ILE A 600 56.72 22.97 55.82
N MET A 601 55.90 23.49 54.90
CA MET A 601 56.05 23.25 53.46
C MET A 601 57.44 23.67 52.96
N MET A 602 57.97 24.81 53.40
CA MET A 602 59.32 25.26 53.04
C MET A 602 60.45 24.39 53.61
N PHE A 603 60.23 23.72 54.74
CA PHE A 603 61.23 22.82 55.35
C PHE A 603 61.10 21.36 54.88
N THR A 604 59.98 20.98 54.26
CA THR A 604 59.74 19.62 53.74
C THR A 604 60.09 19.45 52.25
N PHE A 605 60.34 20.55 51.54
CA PHE A 605 61.06 20.57 50.26
C PHE A 605 62.52 20.93 50.52
#